data_AF-A0A3M2HLT3-F1
#
_entry.id   AF-A0A3M2HLT3-F1
#
_cell.length_a   1.000
_cell.length_b   1.000
_cell.length_c   1.000
_cell.angle_alpha   90.00
_cell.angle_beta   90.00
_cell.angle_gamma   90.00
#
_symmetry.space_group_name_H-M   'P 1'
#
loop_
_entity.id
_entity.type
_entity.pdbx_description
1 polymer ?
#
loop_
_entity_poly.entity_id
_entity_poly.type
_entity_poly.pdbx_seq_one_letter_code
_entity_poly.pdbx_strand_id
1 'polypeptide(L)'
;MALSDTAVRQAKPAHKDYTISDSNGLALLVHRNGSKYWTFRYSHQGRKRKMSLGVYPDVSLKRAREKRDECRVRLADGLDPSETALDTEVSKKLFREVADDWDAFRTPRLTQGRKGSAAQARRYL
;
A
#
# COMPACT_ATOMS: atom_id res chain seq x y z
N MET A 1 -9.20 -11.10 24.46
CA MET A 1 -8.28 -12.23 24.73
C MET A 1 -7.06 -12.06 23.84
N ALA A 2 -5.86 -12.22 24.38
CA ALA A 2 -4.64 -12.20 23.56
C ALA A 2 -4.51 -13.51 22.77
N LEU A 3 -4.16 -13.41 21.50
CA LEU A 3 -3.75 -14.54 20.67
C LEU A 3 -2.43 -15.12 21.17
N SER A 4 -2.31 -16.43 21.07
CA SER A 4 -1.05 -17.18 21.23
C SER A 4 -0.53 -17.61 19.85
N ASP A 5 0.78 -17.83 19.73
CA ASP A 5 1.39 -18.29 18.47
C ASP A 5 0.81 -19.65 18.04
N THR A 6 0.51 -20.53 19.01
CA THR A 6 -0.15 -21.82 18.77
C THR A 6 -1.53 -21.65 18.14
N ALA A 7 -2.34 -20.70 18.63
CA ALA A 7 -3.65 -20.41 18.06
C ALA A 7 -3.55 -19.86 16.63
N VAL A 8 -2.55 -19.03 16.33
CA VAL A 8 -2.27 -18.53 14.97
C VAL A 8 -1.94 -19.68 14.02
N ARG A 9 -1.05 -20.59 14.44
CA ARG A 9 -0.65 -21.77 13.66
C ARG A 9 -1.85 -22.68 13.37
N GLN A 10 -2.65 -22.96 14.40
CA GLN A 10 -3.80 -23.86 14.32
C GLN A 10 -5.00 -23.25 13.58
N ALA A 11 -5.04 -21.94 13.35
CA ALA A 11 -6.13 -21.31 12.62
C ALA A 11 -6.19 -21.85 11.18
N LYS A 12 -7.27 -22.57 10.86
CA LYS A 12 -7.48 -23.16 9.53
C LYS A 12 -8.43 -22.28 8.71
N PRO A 13 -8.23 -22.19 7.39
CA PRO A 13 -9.19 -21.52 6.52
C PRO A 13 -10.58 -22.15 6.67
N ALA A 14 -11.60 -21.30 6.73
CA ALA A 14 -13.01 -21.70 6.76
C ALA A 14 -13.67 -21.39 5.41
N HIS A 15 -14.95 -21.75 5.26
CA HIS A 15 -15.73 -21.44 4.05
C HIS A 15 -15.86 -19.92 3.78
N LYS A 16 -15.71 -19.10 4.83
CA LYS A 16 -15.71 -17.64 4.74
C LYS A 16 -14.52 -17.07 5.50
N ASP A 17 -14.00 -15.96 5.00
CA ASP A 17 -12.97 -15.19 5.66
C ASP A 17 -13.44 -14.75 7.05
N TYR A 18 -12.59 -14.96 8.05
CA TYR A 18 -12.91 -14.65 9.44
C TYR A 18 -11.73 -13.98 10.13
N THR A 19 -12.04 -13.25 11.20
CA THR A 19 -11.06 -12.44 11.92
C THR A 19 -10.94 -12.91 13.36
N ILE A 20 -9.72 -13.21 13.79
CA ILE A 20 -9.40 -13.55 15.19
C ILE A 20 -8.81 -12.30 15.84
N SER A 21 -9.52 -11.74 16.82
CA SER A 21 -9.06 -10.52 17.49
C SER A 21 -7.98 -10.86 18.54
N ASP A 22 -6.91 -10.07 18.56
CA ASP A 22 -5.91 -10.07 19.61
C ASP A 22 -6.20 -8.91 20.59
N SER A 23 -5.27 -7.95 20.71
CA SER A 23 -5.26 -6.88 21.69
C SER A 23 -5.00 -5.54 21.00
N ASN A 24 -5.52 -4.46 21.58
CA ASN A 24 -5.26 -3.09 21.13
C ASN A 24 -5.58 -2.84 19.64
N GLY A 25 -6.62 -3.47 19.09
CA GLY A 25 -7.02 -3.31 17.70
C GLY A 25 -6.30 -4.21 16.70
N LEU A 26 -5.31 -5.00 17.14
CA LEU A 26 -4.66 -6.03 16.33
C LEU A 26 -5.60 -7.24 16.15
N ALA A 27 -5.64 -7.79 14.94
CA ALA A 27 -6.39 -8.99 14.63
C ALA A 27 -5.77 -9.76 13.46
N LEU A 28 -5.91 -11.07 13.46
CA LEU A 28 -5.52 -11.94 12.36
C LEU A 28 -6.72 -12.17 11.44
N LEU A 29 -6.62 -11.76 10.19
CA LEU A 29 -7.58 -12.08 9.14
C LEU A 29 -7.13 -13.38 8.46
N VAL A 30 -7.96 -14.42 8.54
CA VAL A 30 -7.73 -15.70 7.87
C VAL A 30 -8.64 -15.75 6.66
N HIS A 31 -8.05 -15.76 5.47
CA HIS A 31 -8.80 -15.90 4.23
C HIS A 31 -9.09 -17.37 3.92
N ARG A 32 -10.14 -17.59 3.11
CA ARG A 32 -10.50 -18.92 2.59
C ARG A 32 -9.37 -19.61 1.82
N ASN A 33 -8.46 -18.84 1.21
CA ASN A 33 -7.31 -19.36 0.45
C ASN A 33 -6.16 -19.85 1.36
N GLY A 34 -6.30 -19.73 2.69
CA GLY A 34 -5.29 -20.11 3.66
C GLY A 34 -4.30 -19.00 4.01
N SER A 35 -4.31 -17.87 3.29
CA SER A 35 -3.47 -16.71 3.61
C SER A 35 -3.95 -16.03 4.89
N LYS A 36 -2.99 -15.61 5.71
CA LYS A 36 -3.23 -15.02 7.04
C LYS A 36 -2.60 -13.64 7.10
N TYR A 37 -3.40 -12.62 7.36
CA TYR A 37 -2.95 -11.22 7.37
C TYR A 37 -3.11 -10.64 8.77
N TRP A 38 -2.07 -9.96 9.23
CA TRP A 38 -2.17 -9.11 10.41
C TRP A 38 -2.86 -7.82 10.03
N THR A 39 -3.94 -7.50 10.73
CA THR A 39 -4.73 -6.29 10.50
C THR A 39 -4.80 -5.48 11.78
N PHE A 40 -4.72 -4.16 11.63
CA PHE A 40 -4.80 -3.22 12.74
C PHE A 40 -5.95 -2.26 12.50
N ARG A 41 -6.89 -2.23 13.43
CA ARG A 41 -8.04 -1.31 13.42
C ARG A 41 -7.74 -0.14 14.34
N TYR A 42 -7.91 1.07 13.82
CA TYR A 42 -7.66 2.30 14.55
C TYR A 42 -8.66 3.39 14.15
N SER A 43 -8.69 4.47 14.93
CA SER A 43 -9.47 5.66 14.61
C SER A 43 -8.53 6.85 14.54
N HIS A 44 -8.63 7.63 13.46
CA HIS A 44 -7.86 8.85 13.27
C HIS A 44 -8.80 9.92 12.73
N GLN A 45 -8.79 11.12 13.33
CA GLN A 45 -9.68 12.24 12.98
C GLN A 45 -11.17 11.84 12.94
N GLY A 46 -11.63 11.06 13.93
CA GLY A 46 -13.03 10.60 14.01
C GLY A 46 -13.43 9.53 13.00
N ARG A 47 -12.52 9.10 12.09
CA ARG A 47 -12.78 8.06 11.09
C ARG A 47 -12.16 6.74 11.51
N LYS A 48 -12.96 5.66 11.48
CA LYS A 48 -12.47 4.29 11.70
C LYS A 48 -11.74 3.82 10.44
N ARG A 49 -10.49 3.38 10.61
CA ARG A 49 -9.63 2.86 9.56
C ARG A 49 -9.13 1.46 9.92
N LYS A 50 -8.72 0.72 8.90
CA LYS A 50 -8.11 -0.61 9.02
C LYS A 50 -6.92 -0.66 8.08
N MET A 51 -5.77 -1.09 8.60
CA MET A 51 -4.56 -1.31 7.81
C MET A 51 -4.05 -2.75 7.96
N SER A 52 -3.25 -3.20 6.99
CA SER A 52 -2.51 -4.46 7.08
C SER A 52 -1.11 -4.21 7.61
N LEU A 53 -0.66 -5.00 8.59
CA LEU A 53 0.68 -4.93 9.18
C LEU A 53 1.65 -5.98 8.58
N GLY A 54 1.13 -6.87 7.74
CA GLY A 54 1.89 -7.90 7.03
C GLY A 54 1.17 -9.24 6.97
N VAL A 55 1.85 -10.22 6.39
CA VAL A 55 1.34 -11.58 6.17
C VAL A 55 2.07 -12.55 7.09
N TYR A 56 1.35 -13.54 7.64
CA TYR A 56 1.95 -14.66 8.36
C TYR A 56 2.25 -15.80 7.38
N PRO A 57 3.41 -16.49 7.46
CA PRO A 57 4.37 -16.49 8.58
C PRO A 57 5.49 -15.43 8.51
N ASP A 58 5.63 -14.68 7.41
CA ASP A 58 6.72 -13.70 7.22
C ASP A 58 6.79 -12.67 8.37
N VAL A 59 5.64 -12.25 8.87
CA VAL A 59 5.49 -11.45 10.08
C VAL A 59 4.96 -12.34 11.20
N SER A 60 5.80 -12.58 12.21
CA SER A 60 5.41 -13.30 13.43
C SER A 60 4.44 -12.49 14.30
N LEU A 61 3.73 -13.15 15.21
CA LEU A 61 2.83 -12.47 16.17
C LEU A 61 3.57 -11.40 16.99
N LYS A 62 4.81 -11.68 17.41
CA LYS A 62 5.64 -10.71 18.14
C LYS A 62 5.91 -9.48 17.27
N ARG A 63 6.35 -9.69 16.03
CA ARG A 63 6.65 -8.58 15.10
C ARG A 63 5.39 -7.78 14.75
N ALA A 64 4.24 -8.44 14.64
CA ALA A 64 2.95 -7.76 14.44
C ALA A 64 2.56 -6.87 15.64
N ARG A 65 2.87 -7.29 16.87
CA ARG A 65 2.67 -6.46 18.08
C ARG A 65 3.62 -5.26 18.13
N GLU A 66 4.89 -5.44 17.78
CA GLU A 66 5.86 -4.34 17.67
C GLU A 66 5.39 -3.29 16.65
N LYS A 67 5.02 -3.70 15.43
CA LYS A 67 4.47 -2.79 14.41
C LYS A 67 3.20 -2.08 14.86
N ARG A 68 2.32 -2.79 15.59
CA ARG A 68 1.13 -2.17 16.19
C ARG A 68 1.52 -1.06 17.15
N ASP A 69 2.50 -1.30 18.02
CA ASP A 69 2.93 -0.32 19.01
C ASP A 69 3.58 0.89 18.33
N GLU A 70 4.39 0.69 17.29
CA GLU A 70 4.90 1.76 16.41
C GLU A 70 3.76 2.59 15.79
N CYS A 71 2.73 1.94 15.23
CA CYS A 71 1.57 2.63 14.66
C CYS A 71 0.79 3.42 15.72
N ARG A 72 0.71 2.92 16.96
CA ARG A 72 0.03 3.62 18.06
C ARG A 72 0.78 4.86 18.52
N VAL A 73 2.10 4.80 18.56
CA VAL A 73 2.94 5.98 18.85
C VAL A 73 2.70 7.05 17.79
N ARG A 74 2.75 6.69 16.50
CA ARG A 74 2.45 7.63 15.40
C ARG A 74 1.05 8.24 15.49
N LEU A 75 0.05 7.44 15.86
CA LEU A 75 -1.31 7.94 16.07
C LEU A 75 -1.40 8.92 17.24
N ALA A 76 -0.63 8.71 18.31
CA ALA A 76 -0.56 9.64 19.43
C ALA A 76 0.08 10.97 19.02
N ASP A 77 1.05 10.93 18.09
CA ASP A 77 1.66 12.11 17.47
C ASP A 77 0.74 12.78 16.42
N GLY A 78 -0.45 12.24 16.19
CA GLY A 78 -1.42 12.76 15.20
C GLY A 78 -1.11 12.37 13.75
N LEU A 79 -0.07 11.57 13.51
CA LEU A 79 0.33 11.08 12.19
C LEU A 79 -0.53 9.87 11.78
N ASP A 80 -0.87 9.77 10.49
CA ASP A 80 -1.59 8.59 9.99
C ASP A 80 -0.61 7.43 9.75
N PRO A 81 -0.72 6.30 10.47
CA PRO A 81 0.16 5.15 10.30
C PRO A 81 -0.04 4.41 8.97
N SER A 82 -1.13 4.67 8.24
CA SER A 82 -1.35 4.11 6.89
C SER A 82 -0.51 4.81 5.82
N GLU A 83 -0.11 6.05 6.08
CA GLU A 83 0.94 6.75 5.35
C GLU A 83 2.28 6.18 5.80
N THR A 84 2.53 4.94 5.36
CA THR A 84 3.91 4.46 5.30
C THR A 84 4.62 5.41 4.35
N ALA A 85 5.78 5.90 4.80
CA ALA A 85 6.75 6.57 3.96
C ALA A 85 7.06 5.64 2.78
N LEU A 86 6.25 5.71 1.73
CA LEU A 86 6.80 5.67 0.42
C LEU A 86 7.54 7.01 0.33
N ASP A 87 8.83 6.98 0.58
CA ASP A 87 9.77 7.74 -0.21
C ASP A 87 9.71 7.27 -1.67
N THR A 88 8.50 7.22 -2.24
CA THR A 88 8.35 7.80 -3.54
C THR A 88 8.65 9.29 -3.39
N GLU A 89 9.94 9.60 -3.41
CA GLU A 89 10.42 10.40 -4.52
C GLU A 89 9.94 9.77 -5.85
N VAL A 90 8.63 9.69 -6.07
CA VAL A 90 8.10 9.98 -7.38
C VAL A 90 8.43 11.46 -7.46
N SER A 91 9.67 11.73 -7.91
CA SER A 91 10.04 12.98 -8.51
C SER A 91 8.82 13.34 -9.35
N LYS A 92 8.07 14.33 -8.86
CA LYS A 92 6.88 14.83 -9.53
C LYS A 92 7.42 15.51 -10.77
N LYS A 93 7.80 14.72 -11.78
CA LYS A 93 8.17 15.23 -13.08
C LYS A 93 7.02 16.14 -13.47
N LEU A 94 7.35 17.40 -13.70
CA LEU A 94 6.34 18.37 -14.11
C LEU A 94 5.73 17.83 -15.41
N PHE A 95 4.43 18.06 -15.63
CA PHE A 95 3.74 17.60 -16.84
C PHE A 95 4.54 17.91 -18.12
N ARG A 96 5.24 19.04 -18.12
CA ARG A 96 6.17 19.46 -19.17
C ARG A 96 7.29 18.46 -19.46
N GLU A 97 7.97 17.95 -18.45
CA GLU A 97 9.08 16.99 -18.62
C GLU A 97 8.57 15.66 -19.19
N VAL A 98 7.39 15.21 -18.74
CA VAL A 98 6.74 14.01 -19.28
C VAL A 98 6.29 14.23 -20.73
N ALA A 99 5.80 15.43 -21.06
CA ALA A 99 5.39 15.79 -22.42
C ALA A 99 6.58 15.89 -23.37
N ASP A 100 7.70 16.47 -22.93
CA ASP A 100 8.94 16.59 -23.70
C ASP A 100 9.56 15.19 -23.94
N ASP A 101 9.61 14.33 -22.92
CA ASP A 101 10.06 12.93 -23.04
C ASP A 101 9.19 12.15 -24.04
N TRP A 102 7.87 12.36 -24.02
CA TRP A 102 6.94 11.70 -24.93
C TRP A 102 7.03 12.23 -26.37
N ASP A 103 7.20 13.54 -26.57
CA ASP A 103 7.40 14.14 -27.90
C ASP A 103 8.70 13.63 -28.53
N ALA A 104 9.79 13.57 -27.75
CA ALA A 104 11.07 13.03 -28.19
C ALA A 104 10.98 11.54 -28.58
N PHE A 105 10.20 10.74 -27.84
CA PHE A 105 9.94 9.34 -28.19
C PHE A 105 9.07 9.18 -29.45
N ARG A 106 8.10 10.09 -29.66
CA ARG A 106 7.09 9.97 -30.74
C ARG A 106 7.52 10.58 -32.07
N THR A 107 8.33 11.64 -32.06
CA THR A 107 8.76 12.39 -33.26
C THR A 107 9.53 11.55 -34.30
N PRO A 108 10.42 10.61 -33.91
CA PRO A 108 11.13 9.76 -34.88
C PRO A 108 10.21 8.83 -35.67
N ARG A 109 9.06 8.44 -35.08
CA ARG A 109 8.07 7.56 -35.75
C ARG A 109 7.17 8.32 -36.72
N LEU A 110 6.98 9.62 -36.52
CA LEU A 110 6.14 10.47 -37.37
C LEU A 110 6.88 11.05 -38.58
N THR A 111 8.21 11.10 -38.53
CA THR A 111 9.05 11.74 -39.57
C THR A 111 9.40 10.82 -40.74
N GLN A 112 9.10 9.52 -40.68
CA GLN A 112 9.30 8.62 -41.83
C GLN A 112 8.22 8.76 -42.93
N GLY A 113 7.14 9.50 -42.70
CA GLY A 113 6.01 9.57 -43.64
C GLY A 113 6.00 10.73 -44.64
N ARG A 114 6.53 11.91 -44.30
CA ARG A 114 6.50 13.09 -45.19
C ARG A 114 7.41 14.23 -44.69
N LYS A 115 8.21 14.80 -45.58
CA LYS A 115 8.98 16.04 -45.33
C LYS A 115 8.01 17.15 -44.88
N GLY A 116 8.21 17.70 -43.67
CA GLY A 116 7.45 18.84 -43.12
C GLY A 116 6.52 18.54 -41.94
N SER A 117 6.25 17.26 -41.62
CA SER A 117 5.27 16.89 -40.58
C SER A 117 5.65 17.30 -39.15
N ALA A 118 6.94 17.29 -38.79
CA ALA A 118 7.41 17.58 -37.44
C ALA A 118 7.25 19.05 -37.03
N ALA A 119 7.43 19.99 -37.98
CA ALA A 119 7.30 21.42 -37.70
C ALA A 119 5.83 21.84 -37.50
N GLN A 120 4.89 21.15 -38.14
CA GLN A 120 3.46 21.44 -38.06
C GLN A 120 2.82 20.86 -36.80
N ALA A 121 3.31 19.71 -36.30
CA ALA A 121 2.82 19.10 -35.05
C ALA A 121 3.10 19.96 -33.80
N ARG A 122 4.24 20.66 -33.76
CA ARG A 122 4.63 21.57 -32.67
C ARG A 122 3.83 22.87 -32.60
N ARG A 123 3.00 23.16 -33.60
CA ARG A 123 2.21 24.39 -33.68
C ARG A 123 0.82 24.26 -33.02
N TYR A 124 0.44 23.04 -32.62
CA TYR A 124 -0.89 22.70 -32.09
C TYR A 124 -0.87 22.10 -30.66
N LEU A 125 0.30 22.12 -30.00
CA LEU A 125 0.47 21.85 -28.58
C LEU A 125 0.82 23.17 -27.87
#